data_AF-A0A926HCY9-F1
#
_entry.id   AF-A0A926HCY9-F1
#
_cell.length_a   1.000
_cell.length_b   1.000
_cell.length_c   1.000
_cell.angle_alpha   90.00
_cell.angle_beta   90.00
_cell.angle_gamma   90.00
#
_symmetry.space_group_name_H-M   'P 1'
#
loop_
_entity.id
_entity.type
_entity.pdbx_description
1 polymer ?
#
loop_
_entity_poly.entity_id
_entity_poly.type
_entity_poly.pdbx_seq_one_letter_code
_entity_poly.pdbx_strand_id
1 'polypeptide(L)'
;MSNEHSHEPGGDAAPASTSAALFYVWYDDTPRKQTSDKIDEAITGYIARFAMRPSHVLVNSVDLVGRSDLIISSGRTVQPNTFWLSTENTAALSTV
;
A
#
# COMPACT_ATOMS: atom_id res chain seq x y z
N MET A 1 37.25 19.31 42.42
CA MET A 1 37.69 18.98 41.05
C MET A 1 36.56 18.18 40.43
N SER A 2 35.75 18.84 39.59
CA SER A 2 34.63 18.22 38.87
C SER A 2 35.19 17.59 37.60
N ASN A 3 34.99 16.28 37.40
CA ASN A 3 35.39 15.64 36.15
C ASN A 3 34.27 14.73 35.62
N GLU A 4 33.81 15.14 34.43
CA GLU A 4 33.42 14.32 33.28
C GLU A 4 32.12 13.49 33.34
N HIS A 5 31.08 14.12 32.81
CA HIS A 5 30.13 13.60 31.81
C HIS A 5 30.47 12.20 31.27
N SER A 6 29.76 11.18 31.74
CA SER A 6 29.73 9.88 31.08
C SER A 6 28.53 9.84 30.14
N HIS A 7 28.88 9.80 28.86
CA HIS A 7 28.07 9.67 27.66
C HIS A 7 26.94 8.65 27.83
N GLU A 8 25.69 9.09 27.68
CA GLU A 8 24.54 8.19 27.57
C GLU A 8 24.68 7.34 26.29
N PRO A 9 24.24 6.07 26.28
CA PRO A 9 24.23 5.25 25.07
C PRO A 9 23.10 5.74 24.17
N GLY A 10 23.41 6.71 23.31
CA GLY A 10 22.58 7.08 22.18
C GLY A 10 22.49 5.92 21.21
N GLY A 11 21.61 4.95 21.49
CA GLY A 11 21.05 4.07 20.49
C GLY A 11 20.26 4.93 19.52
N ASP A 12 20.98 5.51 18.56
CA ASP A 12 20.40 6.13 17.37
C ASP A 12 19.54 5.04 16.72
N ALA A 13 18.25 5.17 16.95
CA ALA A 13 17.23 4.34 16.34
C ALA A 13 17.55 4.35 14.85
N ALA A 14 17.93 3.18 14.32
CA ALA A 14 18.12 2.96 12.90
C ALA A 14 17.00 3.71 12.15
N PRO A 15 17.30 4.54 11.15
CA PRO A 15 16.27 5.27 10.43
C PRO A 15 15.24 4.24 9.99
N ALA A 16 14.01 4.39 10.52
CA ALA A 16 12.89 3.50 10.27
C ALA A 16 12.96 3.13 8.80
N SER A 17 13.20 1.85 8.52
CA SER A 17 13.44 1.36 7.17
C SER A 17 12.43 2.03 6.27
N THR A 18 12.92 2.92 5.38
CA THR A 18 12.11 3.51 4.33
C THR A 18 11.69 2.33 3.49
N SER A 19 10.61 1.67 3.92
CA SER A 19 10.02 0.54 3.25
C SER A 19 9.61 1.15 1.93
N ALA A 20 10.39 0.86 0.89
CA ALA A 20 10.05 1.31 -0.44
C ALA A 20 8.65 0.77 -0.69
N ALA A 21 7.65 1.63 -0.58
CA ALA A 21 6.26 1.21 -0.64
C ALA A 21 6.10 0.48 -1.98
N LEU A 22 5.90 -0.84 -1.91
CA LEU A 22 5.84 -1.67 -3.09
C LEU A 22 4.48 -1.47 -3.72
N PHE A 23 4.44 -0.57 -4.70
CA PHE A 23 3.25 -0.33 -5.51
C PHE A 23 3.25 -1.28 -6.69
N TYR A 24 2.14 -1.98 -6.84
CA TYR A 24 1.88 -2.81 -8.00
C TYR A 24 0.61 -2.30 -8.67
N VAL A 25 0.72 -1.98 -9.95
CA VAL A 25 -0.41 -1.55 -10.74
C VAL A 25 -0.90 -2.74 -11.55
N TRP A 26 -2.15 -3.11 -11.34
CA TRP A 26 -2.87 -4.09 -12.11
C TRP A 26 -3.95 -3.40 -12.94
N TYR A 27 -4.00 -3.71 -14.23
CA TYR A 27 -5.03 -3.21 -15.12
C TYR A 27 -5.77 -4.41 -15.71
N ASP A 28 -7.08 -4.45 -15.50
CA ASP A 28 -7.95 -5.46 -16.09
C ASP A 28 -9.23 -4.82 -16.63
N ASP A 29 -9.31 -4.70 -17.96
CA ASP A 29 -10.46 -4.19 -18.70
C ASP A 29 -11.37 -5.33 -19.17
N THR A 30 -11.53 -6.40 -18.38
CA THR A 30 -12.46 -7.47 -18.74
C THR A 30 -13.89 -7.01 -18.38
N PRO A 31 -14.78 -6.70 -19.35
CA PRO A 31 -16.08 -6.08 -19.06
C PRO A 31 -17.08 -7.06 -18.41
N ARG A 32 -16.83 -8.37 -18.51
CA ARG A 32 -17.69 -9.41 -17.92
C ARG A 32 -17.32 -9.75 -16.48
N LYS A 33 -16.18 -9.27 -16.00
CA LYS A 33 -15.65 -9.65 -14.70
C LYS A 33 -16.04 -8.61 -13.66
N GLN A 34 -16.54 -9.06 -12.51
CA GLN A 34 -16.86 -8.17 -11.40
C GLN A 34 -15.58 -7.56 -10.83
N THR A 35 -15.64 -6.29 -10.43
CA THR A 35 -14.48 -5.56 -9.86
C THR A 35 -13.84 -6.30 -8.69
N SER A 36 -14.64 -6.94 -7.82
CA SER A 36 -14.12 -7.75 -6.71
C SER A 36 -13.28 -8.95 -7.17
N ASP A 37 -13.63 -9.56 -8.30
CA ASP A 37 -12.90 -10.69 -8.88
C ASP A 37 -11.57 -10.22 -9.50
N LYS A 38 -11.59 -9.06 -10.17
CA LYS A 38 -10.39 -8.39 -10.69
C LYS A 38 -9.40 -8.04 -9.58
N ILE A 39 -9.91 -7.55 -8.44
CA ILE A 39 -9.09 -7.27 -7.26
C ILE A 39 -8.46 -8.55 -6.71
N ASP A 40 -9.19 -9.66 -6.68
CA ASP A 40 -8.68 -10.95 -6.20
C ASP A 40 -7.54 -11.48 -7.06
N GLU A 41 -7.67 -11.34 -8.39
CA GLU A 41 -6.59 -11.64 -9.33
C GLU A 41 -5.38 -10.71 -9.15
N ALA A 42 -5.63 -9.42 -8.97
CA ALA A 42 -4.58 -8.45 -8.73
C ALA A 42 -3.81 -8.76 -7.44
N ILE A 43 -4.50 -9.18 -6.37
CA ILE A 43 -3.91 -9.65 -5.12
C ILE A 43 -3.08 -10.91 -5.35
N THR A 44 -3.62 -11.88 -6.09
CA THR A 44 -2.91 -13.12 -6.43
C THR A 44 -1.64 -12.83 -7.23
N GLY A 45 -1.71 -11.93 -8.21
CA GLY A 45 -0.54 -11.46 -8.98
C GLY A 45 0.49 -10.73 -8.12
N TYR A 46 0.03 -9.89 -7.18
CA TYR A 46 0.89 -9.23 -6.21
C TYR A 46 1.63 -10.24 -5.33
N ILE A 47 0.92 -11.19 -4.73
CA ILE A 47 1.49 -12.24 -3.87
C ILE A 47 2.48 -13.08 -4.67
N ALA A 48 2.15 -13.47 -5.90
CA ALA A 48 3.05 -14.24 -6.75
C ALA A 48 4.35 -13.48 -7.08
N ARG A 49 4.30 -12.15 -7.18
CA ARG A 49 5.46 -11.29 -7.49
C ARG A 49 6.31 -10.95 -6.27
N PHE A 50 5.67 -10.62 -5.15
CA PHE A 50 6.33 -10.05 -3.97
C PHE A 50 6.34 -11.00 -2.77
N ALA A 51 5.73 -12.18 -2.87
CA ALA A 51 5.54 -13.14 -1.78
C ALA A 51 4.90 -12.52 -0.52
N MET A 52 4.14 -11.44 -0.70
CA MET A 52 3.53 -10.64 0.36
C MET A 52 2.08 -10.33 -0.01
N ARG A 53 1.19 -10.21 0.97
CA ARG A 53 -0.21 -9.84 0.73
C ARG A 53 -0.36 -8.32 0.80
N PRO A 54 -1.02 -7.67 -0.17
CA PRO A 54 -1.34 -6.25 -0.07
C PRO A 54 -2.39 -6.01 1.03
N SER A 55 -2.28 -4.87 1.70
CA SER A 55 -3.20 -4.44 2.76
C SER A 55 -4.14 -3.33 2.28
N HIS A 56 -3.68 -2.56 1.29
CA HIS A 56 -4.37 -1.41 0.73
C HIS A 56 -4.50 -1.58 -0.79
N VAL A 57 -5.65 -1.17 -1.31
CA VAL A 57 -5.90 -1.09 -2.75
C VAL A 57 -6.53 0.24 -3.08
N LEU A 58 -5.87 0.99 -3.97
CA LEU A 58 -6.38 2.24 -4.50
C LEU A 58 -7.02 1.97 -5.87
N VAL A 59 -8.28 2.35 -6.01
CA VAL A 59 -9.10 2.13 -7.21
C VAL A 59 -9.69 3.45 -7.70
N ASN A 60 -10.31 3.46 -8.88
CA ASN A 60 -11.16 4.58 -9.29
C ASN A 60 -12.46 4.57 -8.46
N SER A 61 -13.07 5.75 -8.23
CA SER A 61 -14.35 5.86 -7.54
C SER A 61 -15.50 5.07 -8.20
N VAL A 62 -15.45 4.82 -9.52
CA VAL A 62 -16.46 3.98 -10.21
C VAL A 62 -16.28 2.48 -9.91
N ASP A 63 -15.07 2.08 -9.52
CA ASP A 63 -14.67 0.72 -9.17
C ASP A 63 -14.56 0.52 -7.66
N LEU A 64 -15.05 1.49 -6.86
CA LEU A 64 -15.01 1.40 -5.41
C LEU A 64 -15.98 0.34 -4.92
N VAL A 65 -15.43 -0.71 -4.29
CA VAL A 65 -16.20 -1.80 -3.70
C VAL A 65 -15.92 -1.91 -2.21
N GLY A 66 -16.94 -2.26 -1.43
CA GLY A 66 -16.79 -2.55 0.00
C GLY A 66 -16.24 -3.95 0.21
N ARG A 67 -15.06 -4.06 0.82
CA ARG A 67 -14.45 -5.34 1.23
C ARG A 67 -14.01 -5.25 2.69
N SER A 68 -14.17 -6.35 3.41
CA SER A 68 -13.77 -6.45 4.83
C SER A 68 -12.36 -7.01 5.00
N ASP A 69 -11.82 -7.63 3.95
CA ASP A 69 -10.54 -8.31 3.94
C ASP A 69 -9.35 -7.40 3.57
N LEU A 70 -9.61 -6.19 3.08
CA LEU A 70 -8.59 -5.19 2.74
C LEU A 70 -9.17 -3.77 2.71
N ILE A 71 -8.29 -2.78 2.84
CA ILE A 71 -8.66 -1.37 2.82
C ILE A 71 -8.69 -0.89 1.37
N ILE A 72 -9.90 -0.73 0.82
CA ILE A 72 -10.10 -0.18 -0.52
C ILE A 72 -10.40 1.32 -0.40
N SER A 73 -9.56 2.12 -1.07
CA SER A 73 -9.71 3.56 -1.15
C SER A 73 -9.89 3.98 -2.61
N SER A 74 -10.69 5.00 -2.87
CA SER A 74 -10.80 5.57 -4.22
C SER A 74 -9.88 6.78 -4.41
N GLY A 75 -9.12 6.83 -5.50
CA GLY A 75 -8.30 7.97 -5.90
C GLY A 75 -8.76 8.56 -7.23
N ARG A 76 -8.90 9.90 -7.31
CA ARG A 76 -9.26 10.58 -8.57
C ARG A 76 -8.22 10.41 -9.69
N THR A 77 -6.97 10.17 -9.32
CA THR A 77 -5.86 9.97 -10.26
C THR A 77 -5.82 8.56 -10.85
N VAL A 78 -6.55 7.60 -10.25
CA VAL A 78 -6.59 6.21 -10.72
C VAL A 78 -7.56 6.10 -11.88
N GLN A 79 -7.16 5.48 -12.98
CA GLN A 79 -8.06 5.24 -14.11
C GLN A 79 -9.07 4.12 -13.79
N PRO A 80 -10.27 4.12 -14.39
CA PRO A 80 -11.19 2.99 -14.29
C PRO A 80 -10.49 1.70 -14.73
N ASN A 81 -10.90 0.56 -14.17
CA ASN A 81 -10.28 -0.75 -14.40
C ASN A 81 -8.80 -0.85 -13.98
N THR A 82 -8.31 0.10 -13.19
CA THR A 82 -6.93 0.12 -12.67
C THR A 82 -6.93 -0.02 -11.16
N PHE A 83 -6.11 -0.93 -10.66
CA PHE A 83 -6.00 -1.32 -9.26
C PHE A 83 -4.56 -1.16 -8.80
N TRP A 84 -4.34 -0.29 -7.82
CA TRP A 84 -3.02 -0.01 -7.27
C TRP A 84 -2.94 -0.70 -5.92
N LEU A 85 -2.13 -1.74 -5.83
CA LEU A 85 -1.98 -2.52 -4.61
C LEU A 85 -0.72 -2.09 -3.87
N SER A 86 -0.84 -1.90 -2.56
CA SER A 86 0.27 -1.59 -1.67
C SER A 86 0.15 -2.34 -0.34
N THR A 87 1.31 -2.59 0.27
CA THR A 87 1.40 -3.17 1.62
C THR A 87 1.39 -2.09 2.70
N GLU A 88 1.80 -0.86 2.36
CA GLU A 88 1.76 0.29 3.27
C GLU A 88 0.42 1.04 3.24
N ASN A 89 0.05 1.54 4.42
CA ASN A 89 -1.06 2.48 4.59
C ASN A 89 -0.66 3.86 4.05
N THR A 90 -0.86 4.07 2.76
CA THR A 90 -0.60 5.37 2.12
C THR A 90 -1.71 6.40 2.38
N ALA A 91 -2.56 6.22 3.41
CA ALA A 91 -3.38 7.32 3.92
C ALA A 91 -2.52 8.48 4.48
N ALA A 92 -1.23 8.24 4.72
CA ALA A 92 -0.29 9.23 5.26
C ALA A 92 0.24 10.27 4.25
N LEU A 93 -0.04 10.15 2.94
CA LEU A 93 0.52 11.07 1.93
C LEU A 93 -0.36 12.32 1.65
N SER A 94 -1.28 12.67 2.55
CA SER A 94 -2.12 13.88 2.43
C SER A 94 -1.92 14.87 3.57
N THR A 95 -0.66 15.20 3.87
CA THR A 95 -0.33 16.39 4.65
C THR A 95 0.86 17.07 3.98
N VAL A 96 0.58 17.93 3.00
CA VAL A 96 1.18 19.26 2.78
C VAL A 96 0.34 20.03 1.77
#